data_AF-A0A094A7A3-F1
#
_entry.id   AF-A0A094A7A3-F1
#
_cell.length_a   1.000
_cell.length_b   1.000
_cell.length_c   1.000
_cell.angle_alpha   90.00
_cell.angle_beta   90.00
_cell.angle_gamma   90.00
#
_symmetry.space_group_name_H-M   'P 1'
#
loop_
_entity.id
_entity.type
_entity.pdbx_description
1 polymer ?
#
loop_
_entity_poly.entity_id
_entity_poly.type
_entity_poly.pdbx_seq_one_letter_code
_entity_poly.pdbx_strand_id
1 'polypeptide(L)'
;MREAGNSWAEIAKTFPSRTEGSVKKHWYKDMHYAEFAEDESAALLNAIKEYETNKWKVIGQKVGKPAKACEQYAKEHFGNKT
;
A
#
# COMPACT_ATOMS: atom_id res chain seq x y z
N MET A 1 9.67 6.48 -7.00
CA MET A 1 9.30 7.44 -8.07
C MET A 1 8.66 8.71 -7.53
N ARG A 2 7.60 8.69 -6.69
CA ARG A 2 7.15 9.89 -5.97
C ARG A 2 8.02 10.24 -4.76
N GLU A 3 8.60 9.23 -4.11
CA GLU A 3 9.53 9.40 -2.99
C GLU A 3 10.87 10.03 -3.40
N ALA A 4 11.13 10.16 -4.71
CA ALA A 4 12.28 10.89 -5.25
C ALA A 4 12.05 12.41 -5.34
N GLY A 5 10.88 12.92 -4.91
CA GLY A 5 10.55 14.35 -4.97
C GLY A 5 9.98 14.83 -6.30
N ASN A 6 9.77 13.95 -7.27
CA ASN A 6 9.23 14.33 -8.58
C ASN A 6 7.70 14.58 -8.51
N SER A 7 7.29 15.74 -9.02
CA SER A 7 5.88 16.08 -9.23
C SER A 7 5.23 15.16 -10.27
N TRP A 8 3.90 14.99 -10.18
CA TRP A 8 3.14 14.18 -11.14
C TRP A 8 3.36 14.59 -12.60
N ALA A 9 3.49 15.89 -12.85
CA ALA A 9 3.85 16.44 -14.15
C ALA A 9 5.19 15.92 -14.68
N GLU A 10 6.22 15.78 -13.83
CA GLU A 10 7.53 15.26 -14.24
C GLU A 10 7.48 13.77 -14.56
N ILE A 11 6.70 13.00 -13.79
CA ILE A 11 6.51 11.56 -14.05
C ILE A 11 5.66 11.36 -15.31
N ALA A 12 4.68 12.22 -15.57
CA ALA A 12 3.88 12.13 -16.80
C ALA A 12 4.70 12.45 -18.06
N LYS A 13 5.71 13.33 -17.97
CA LYS A 13 6.62 13.63 -19.09
C LYS A 13 7.40 12.41 -19.58
N THR A 14 7.66 11.41 -18.75
CA THR A 14 8.32 10.17 -19.19
C THR A 14 7.38 9.23 -19.94
N PHE A 15 6.06 9.49 -19.95
CA PHE A 15 5.06 8.69 -20.63
C PHE A 15 4.26 9.55 -21.64
N PRO A 16 4.79 9.78 -22.85
CA PRO A 16 4.16 10.68 -23.83
C PRO A 16 2.77 10.25 -24.30
N SER A 17 2.39 8.97 -24.08
CA SER A 17 1.08 8.41 -24.40
C SER A 17 0.11 8.36 -23.20
N ARG A 18 0.51 8.83 -22.02
CA ARG A 18 -0.30 8.79 -20.79
C ARG A 18 -0.45 10.19 -20.21
N THR A 19 -1.67 10.53 -19.79
CA THR A 19 -1.95 11.81 -19.12
C THR A 19 -1.59 11.74 -17.62
N GLU A 20 -1.32 12.88 -16.99
CA GLU A 20 -1.07 12.98 -15.53
C GLU A 20 -2.14 12.26 -14.70
N GLY A 21 -3.40 12.39 -15.06
CA GLY A 21 -4.51 11.71 -14.39
C GLY A 21 -4.43 10.18 -14.50
N SER A 22 -3.97 9.66 -15.64
CA SER A 22 -3.81 8.22 -15.87
C SER A 22 -2.62 7.66 -15.09
N VAL A 23 -1.49 8.37 -15.08
CA VAL A 23 -0.30 8.03 -14.29
C VAL A 23 -0.61 8.06 -12.79
N LYS A 24 -1.31 9.11 -12.32
CA LYS A 24 -1.77 9.21 -10.94
C LYS A 24 -2.69 8.04 -10.58
N LYS A 25 -3.70 7.74 -11.39
CA LYS A 25 -4.62 6.62 -11.15
C LYS A 25 -3.90 5.28 -11.10
N HIS A 26 -2.96 5.05 -12.02
CA HIS A 26 -2.16 3.82 -12.05
C HIS A 26 -1.27 3.70 -10.79
N TRP A 27 -0.58 4.76 -10.42
CA TRP A 27 0.33 4.75 -9.27
C TRP A 27 -0.40 4.66 -7.93
N TYR A 28 -1.56 5.32 -7.79
CA TYR A 28 -2.43 5.16 -6.62
C TYR A 28 -3.06 3.76 -6.59
N LYS A 29 -3.43 3.18 -7.73
CA LYS A 29 -3.91 1.80 -7.80
C LYS A 29 -2.83 0.82 -7.32
N ASP A 30 -1.60 0.97 -7.79
CA ASP A 30 -0.45 0.16 -7.34
C ASP A 30 -0.08 0.40 -5.86
N MET A 31 -0.20 1.63 -5.37
CA MET A 31 0.05 1.94 -3.95
C MET A 31 -1.04 1.44 -3.00
N HIS A 32 -2.29 1.36 -3.46
CA HIS A 32 -3.44 0.99 -2.63
C HIS A 32 -3.77 -0.50 -2.71
N TYR A 33 -3.43 -1.16 -3.80
CA TYR A 33 -3.57 -2.61 -3.99
C TYR A 33 -2.19 -3.25 -3.97
N ALA A 34 -1.66 -3.45 -2.77
CA ALA A 34 -0.59 -4.42 -2.62
C ALA A 34 -1.24 -5.79 -2.45
N GLU A 35 -1.00 -6.70 -3.39
CA GLU A 35 -1.36 -8.10 -3.21
C GLU A 35 -0.54 -8.64 -2.04
N PHE A 36 -1.21 -9.31 -1.09
CA PHE A 36 -0.57 -10.03 0.00
C PHE A 36 -0.62 -11.50 -0.35
N ALA A 37 0.56 -12.12 -0.53
CA ALA A 37 0.64 -13.57 -0.59
C ALA A 37 0.21 -14.19 0.76
N GLU A 38 -0.08 -15.49 0.76
CA GLU A 38 -0.50 -16.21 1.98
C GLU A 38 0.53 -16.05 3.12
N ASP A 39 1.82 -16.09 2.81
CA ASP A 39 2.91 -15.88 3.77
C ASP A 39 2.94 -14.44 4.33
N GLU A 40 2.72 -13.45 3.47
CA GLU A 40 2.67 -12.03 3.84
C GLU A 40 1.43 -11.70 4.69
N SER A 41 0.32 -12.39 4.45
CA SER A 41 -0.90 -12.26 5.26
C SER A 41 -0.67 -12.73 6.71
N ALA A 42 0.11 -13.81 6.89
CA ALA A 42 0.49 -14.31 8.21
C ALA A 42 1.45 -13.35 8.91
N ALA A 43 2.43 -12.80 8.17
CA ALA A 43 3.33 -11.77 8.68
C ALA A 43 2.57 -10.50 9.09
N LEU A 44 1.57 -10.08 8.30
CA LEU A 44 0.71 -8.95 8.61
C LEU A 44 -0.11 -9.20 9.88
N LEU A 45 -0.72 -10.39 10.02
CA LEU A 45 -1.45 -10.76 11.22
C LEU A 45 -0.55 -10.77 12.47
N ASN A 46 0.67 -11.30 12.34
CA ASN A 46 1.63 -11.32 13.45
C ASN A 46 2.05 -9.90 13.84
N ALA A 47 2.35 -9.05 12.85
CA ALA A 47 2.68 -7.65 13.08
C ALA A 47 1.51 -6.87 13.72
N ILE A 48 0.26 -7.14 13.32
CA ILE A 48 -0.93 -6.54 13.94
C ILE A 48 -1.05 -6.97 15.42
N LYS A 49 -0.81 -8.24 15.72
CA LYS A 49 -0.81 -8.76 17.10
C LYS A 49 0.33 -8.18 17.95
N GLU A 50 1.48 -7.92 17.34
CA GLU A 50 2.69 -7.41 18.00
C GLU A 50 2.62 -5.88 18.26
N TYR A 51 2.13 -5.10 17.29
CA TYR A 51 2.20 -3.63 17.32
C TYR A 51 0.85 -2.93 17.55
N GLU A 52 -0.26 -3.67 17.68
CA GLU A 52 -1.66 -3.22 17.72
C GLU A 52 -2.17 -2.67 16.37
N THR A 53 -3.47 -2.87 16.10
CA THR A 53 -4.19 -2.42 14.87
C THR A 53 -4.18 -0.90 14.64
N ASN A 54 -3.54 -0.13 15.51
CA ASN A 54 -3.48 1.33 15.46
C ASN A 54 -2.14 1.83 14.89
N LYS A 55 -1.15 0.93 14.70
CA LYS A 55 0.22 1.25 14.26
C LYS A 55 0.53 0.79 12.84
N TRP A 56 -0.40 1.01 11.90
CA TRP A 56 -0.26 0.63 10.49
C TRP A 56 1.03 1.10 9.81
N LYS A 57 1.58 2.24 10.24
CA LYS A 57 2.86 2.74 9.73
C LYS A 57 4.03 1.79 10.06
N VAL A 58 4.07 1.28 11.28
CA VAL A 58 5.09 0.32 11.74
C VAL A 58 4.83 -1.06 11.16
N ILE A 59 3.56 -1.49 11.17
CA ILE A 59 3.13 -2.76 10.59
C ILE A 59 3.49 -2.83 9.10
N GLY A 60 3.14 -1.80 8.32
CA GLY A 60 3.46 -1.73 6.90
C GLY A 60 4.97 -1.77 6.64
N GLN A 61 5.76 -1.08 7.46
CA GLN A 61 7.21 -1.15 7.37
C GLN A 61 7.74 -2.56 7.68
N LYS A 62 7.14 -3.27 8.66
CA LYS A 62 7.50 -4.65 9.02
C LYS A 62 7.20 -5.65 7.91
N VAL A 63 6.04 -5.52 7.24
CA VAL A 63 5.65 -6.38 6.12
C VAL A 63 6.16 -5.89 4.75
N GLY A 64 6.87 -4.75 4.69
CA GLY A 64 7.33 -4.17 3.42
C GLY A 64 6.19 -3.69 2.51
N LYS A 65 5.01 -3.39 3.07
CA LYS A 65 3.81 -2.99 2.34
C LYS A 65 3.33 -1.61 2.79
N PRO A 66 2.61 -0.87 1.93
CA PRO A 66 2.03 0.42 2.32
C PRO A 66 1.09 0.26 3.53
N ALA A 67 1.20 1.17 4.50
CA ALA A 67 0.36 1.15 5.70
C ALA A 67 -1.14 1.10 5.38
N LYS A 68 -1.57 1.83 4.35
CA LYS A 68 -2.96 1.84 3.87
C LYS A 68 -3.40 0.51 3.25
N ALA A 69 -2.51 -0.18 2.54
CA ALA A 69 -2.80 -1.52 2.01
C ALA A 69 -2.92 -2.54 3.15
N CYS A 70 -2.06 -2.43 4.17
CA CYS A 70 -2.11 -3.28 5.37
C CYS A 70 -3.42 -3.09 6.16
N GLU A 71 -3.84 -1.84 6.37
CA GLU A 71 -5.10 -1.48 7.04
C GLU A 71 -6.31 -2.05 6.28
N GLN A 72 -6.36 -1.86 4.96
CA GLN A 72 -7.45 -2.33 4.11
C GLN A 72 -7.53 -3.86 4.09
N TYR A 73 -6.40 -4.53 3.83
CA TYR A 73 -6.33 -5.99 3.81
C TYR A 73 -6.73 -6.58 5.17
N ALA A 74 -6.23 -6.00 6.26
CA ALA A 74 -6.60 -6.45 7.59
C ALA A 74 -8.10 -6.25 7.89
N LYS A 75 -8.70 -5.16 7.44
CA LYS A 75 -10.14 -4.93 7.59
C LYS A 75 -10.98 -5.93 6.80
N GLU A 76 -10.55 -6.31 5.59
CA GLU A 76 -11.28 -7.25 4.74
C GLU A 76 -11.09 -8.72 5.17
N HIS A 77 -9.87 -9.11 5.55
CA HIS A 77 -9.54 -10.50 5.91
C HIS A 77 -9.62 -10.81 7.41
N PHE A 78 -9.34 -9.83 8.27
CA PHE A 78 -9.35 -10.01 9.74
C PHE A 78 -10.49 -9.24 10.45
N GLY A 79 -11.12 -8.26 9.79
CA GLY A 79 -12.17 -7.42 10.38
C GLY A 79 -13.53 -8.09 10.59
N ASN A 80 -13.67 -9.37 10.20
CA ASN A 80 -14.90 -10.15 10.36
C ASN A 80 -14.86 -11.15 11.56
N LYS A 81 -13.99 -10.93 12.54
CA LYS A 81 -14.12 -11.60 13.84
C LYS A 81 -14.95 -10.74 14.78
N THR A 82 -16.27 -10.86 14.66
CA THR A 82 -17.20 -10.58 15.77
C THR A 82 -18.05 -11.82 15.97
#